data_AF-A0AAN0VTS0-F1
#
_entry.id   AF-A0AAN0VTS0-F1
#
_cell.length_a   1.000
_cell.length_b   1.000
_cell.length_c   1.000
_cell.angle_alpha   90.00
_cell.angle_beta   90.00
_cell.angle_gamma   90.00
#
_symmetry.space_group_name_H-M   'P 1'
#
loop_
_entity.id
_entity.type
_entity.pdbx_description
1 polymer ?
#
loop_
_entity_poly.entity_id
_entity_poly.type
_entity_poly.pdbx_seq_one_letter_code
_entity_poly.pdbx_strand_id
1 'polypeptide(L)' 'MNQSSFDWQHYIALMEQLLAVPLTDERRKELELQLARIAAMAEPLMAFPLADRQESAGVYTL' A
#
# COMPACT_ATOMS: atom_id res chain seq x y z
N MET A 1 9.86 -9.86 14.68
CA MET A 1 8.38 -9.86 14.61
C MET A 1 8.01 -10.66 13.39
N ASN A 2 7.18 -11.70 13.52
CA ASN A 2 6.75 -12.54 12.39
C ASN A 2 6.04 -11.65 11.37
N GLN A 3 6.72 -11.34 10.27
CA GLN A 3 6.07 -10.81 9.08
C GLN A 3 5.20 -11.94 8.53
N SER A 4 3.94 -12.00 8.97
CA SER A 4 2.92 -12.72 8.22
C SER A 4 2.99 -12.16 6.81
N SER A 5 3.42 -12.98 5.85
CA SER A 5 3.39 -12.66 4.42
C SER A 5 2.01 -12.10 4.10
N PHE A 6 1.93 -10.81 3.77
CA PHE A 6 0.68 -10.19 3.36
C PHE A 6 0.19 -10.86 2.07
N ASP A 7 -1.08 -11.26 2.02
CA ASP A 7 -1.66 -11.90 0.84
C ASP A 7 -1.99 -10.85 -0.24
N TRP A 8 -0.97 -10.50 -1.01
CA TRP A 8 -1.07 -9.51 -2.08
C TRP A 8 -2.04 -9.94 -3.18
N GLN A 9 -2.13 -11.24 -3.48
CA GLN A 9 -2.99 -11.74 -4.55
C GLN A 9 -4.46 -11.52 -4.22
N HIS A 10 -4.85 -11.85 -2.98
CA HIS A 10 -6.21 -11.61 -2.52
C HIS A 10 -6.53 -10.11 -2.45
N TYR A 11 -5.60 -9.31 -1.93
CA TYR A 11 -5.78 -7.85 -1.85
C TYR A 11 -5.95 -7.20 -3.23
N ILE A 12 -5.11 -7.57 -4.20
CA ILE A 12 -5.19 -7.04 -5.57
C ILE A 12 -6.52 -7.43 -6.21
N ALA A 13 -6.96 -8.69 -6.08
CA ALA A 13 -8.23 -9.15 -6.64
C ALA A 13 -9.43 -8.40 -6.06
N LEU A 14 -9.42 -8.12 -4.75
CA LEU A 14 -10.45 -7.30 -4.09
C LEU A 14 -10.44 -5.86 -4.62
N MET A 15 -9.26 -5.24 -4.71
CA MET A 15 -9.11 -3.85 -5.15
C MET A 15 -9.45 -3.67 -6.63
N GLU A 16 -9.21 -4.69 -7.46
CA GLU A 16 -9.62 -4.72 -8.87
C GLU A 16 -11.13 -4.51 -9.01
N GLN A 17 -11.91 -5.21 -8.17
CA GLN A 17 -13.37 -5.12 -8.15
C GLN A 17 -13.84 -3.79 -7.54
N LEU A 18 -13.25 -3.38 -6.41
CA LEU A 18 -13.67 -2.20 -5.67
C LEU A 18 -13.39 -0.89 -6.42
N LEU A 19 -12.28 -0.82 -7.17
CA LEU A 19 -11.89 0.35 -7.93
C LEU A 19 -12.35 0.31 -9.39
N ALA A 20 -12.98 -0.80 -9.83
CA ALA A 20 -13.39 -1.03 -11.22
C ALA A 20 -12.25 -0.87 -12.24
N VAL A 21 -11.05 -1.35 -11.89
CA VAL A 21 -9.85 -1.29 -12.74
C VAL A 21 -9.52 -2.70 -13.22
N PRO A 22 -9.98 -3.14 -14.40
CA PRO A 22 -9.71 -4.50 -14.88
C PRO A 22 -8.23 -4.69 -15.19
N LEU A 23 -7.64 -5.78 -14.69
CA LEU A 23 -6.23 -6.12 -14.87
C LEU A 23 -6.07 -7.45 -15.61
N THR A 24 -5.04 -7.53 -16.45
CA THR A 24 -4.59 -8.81 -17.00
C THR A 24 -3.76 -9.57 -15.96
N ASP A 25 -3.61 -10.89 -16.13
CA ASP A 25 -2.78 -11.70 -15.23
C ASP A 25 -1.33 -11.19 -15.13
N GLU A 26 -0.76 -10.74 -16.25
CA GLU A 26 0.58 -10.16 -16.27
C GLU A 26 0.66 -8.87 -15.45
N ARG A 27 -0.36 -8.01 -15.54
CA ARG A 27 -0.43 -6.77 -14.74
C ARG A 27 -0.64 -7.04 -13.26
N ARG A 28 -1.43 -8.07 -12.90
CA ARG A 28 -1.60 -8.49 -11.51
C ARG A 28 -0.27 -8.91 -10.87
N LYS A 29 0.52 -9.73 -11.57
CA LYS A 29 1.83 -10.19 -11.08
C LYS A 29 2.83 -9.05 -10.93
N GLU A 30 2.87 -8.13 -11.89
CA GLU A 30 3.74 -6.95 -11.80
C GLU A 30 3.31 -6.05 -10.64
N LEU A 31 1.99 -5.84 -10.46
CA LEU A 31 1.47 -5.03 -9.37
C LEU A 31 1.80 -5.62 -8.00
N GLU A 32 1.73 -6.95 -7.83
CA GLU A 32 2.17 -7.65 -6.62
C GLU A 32 3.63 -7.33 -6.28
N LEU A 33 4.53 -7.42 -7.27
CA LEU A 33 5.94 -7.11 -7.08
C LEU A 33 6.17 -5.65 -6.66
N GLN A 34 5.49 -4.71 -7.33
CA GLN A 34 5.66 -3.29 -7.06
C GLN A 34 5.06 -2.89 -5.70
N LEU A 35 3.90 -3.43 -5.33
CA LEU A 35 3.29 -3.18 -4.03
C LEU A 35 4.15 -3.74 -2.89
N ALA A 36 4.72 -4.94 -3.05
CA ALA A 36 5.63 -5.50 -2.07
C ALA A 36 6.88 -4.61 -1.87
N ARG A 37 7.43 -4.05 -2.95
CA ARG A 37 8.55 -3.10 -2.87
C ARG A 37 8.15 -1.80 -2.18
N ILE A 38 6.99 -1.24 -2.50
CA ILE A 38 6.46 -0.03 -1.85
C ILE A 38 6.26 -0.29 -0.35
N ALA A 39 5.70 -1.44 0.03
CA ALA A 39 5.53 -1.82 1.43
C ALA A 39 6.87 -1.86 2.18
N ALA A 40 7.91 -2.44 1.56
CA ALA A 40 9.26 -2.44 2.14
C ALA A 40 9.84 -1.02 2.26
N MET A 41 9.64 -0.16 1.26
CA MET A 41 10.07 1.24 1.34
C MET A 41 9.30 2.06 2.40
N ALA A 42 8.05 1.68 2.67
CA ALA A 42 7.20 2.34 3.68
C ALA A 42 7.44 1.80 5.10
N GLU A 43 8.09 0.65 5.27
CA GLU A 43 8.35 0.04 6.58
C GLU A 43 9.03 1.02 7.57
N PRO A 44 10.06 1.81 7.18
CA PRO A 44 10.66 2.79 8.08
C PRO A 44 9.69 3.92 8.48
N LEU A 45 8.77 4.30 7.60
CA LEU A 45 7.76 5.32 7.90
C LEU A 45 6.73 4.79 8.91
N MET A 46 6.30 3.53 8.75
CA MET A 46 5.38 2.89 9.68
C MET A 46 6.01 2.64 11.06
N ALA A 47 7.33 2.47 11.13
CA ALA A 47 8.07 2.33 12.38
C ALA A 47 8.28 3.67 13.11
N PHE A 48 8.09 4.81 12.43
CA PHE A 48 8.25 6.12 13.03
C PHE A 48 7.05 6.43 13.95
N PRO A 49 7.28 6.74 15.25
CA PRO A 49 6.18 7.04 16.16
C PRO A 49 5.53 8.37 15.80
N LEU A 50 4.23 8.34 15.56
CA LEU A 50 3.41 9.53 15.34
C LEU A 50 2.90 10.07 16.68
N ALA A 51 2.87 11.39 16.83
CA ALA A 51 2.21 12.01 17.97
C ALA A 51 0.67 11.88 17.85
N ASP A 52 -0.05 11.82 18.98
CA ASP A 52 -1.52 11.68 19.01
C ASP A 52 -2.27 12.76 18.20
N ARG A 53 -1.66 13.94 18.06
CA ARG A 53 -2.09 15.01 17.15
C ARG A 53 -0.89 15.51 16.39
N GLN A 54 -0.74 14.99 15.19
CA GLN A 54 0.23 15.49 14.22
C GLN A 54 -0.55 16.07 13.04
N GLU A 55 -0.43 17.37 12.82
CA GLU A 55 -1.00 18.01 11.64
C GLU A 55 -0.31 17.46 10.39
N SER A 56 -1.08 17.21 9.32
CA SER A 56 -0.50 16.88 8.02
C SER A 56 0.39 18.03 7.53
N ALA A 57 1.44 17.71 6.77
CA ALA A 57 2.33 18.73 6.23
C ALA A 57 1.58 19.75 5.36
N GLY A 58 1.24 20.90 5.94
CA GLY A 58 0.84 22.14 5.27
C GLY A 58 -0.55 22.15 4.62
N VAL A 59 -1.42 23.04 5.13
CA VAL A 59 -2.73 23.37 4.59
C VAL A 59 -2.55 24.16 3.28
N TYR A 60 -3.22 23.72 2.21
CA TYR A 60 -3.36 24.51 0.98
C TYR A 60 -4.10 25.83 1.31
N THR A 61 -3.42 26.96 1.13
CA THR A 61 -4.01 28.29 1.19
C THR A 61 -4.38 28.78 -0.21
N LEU A 62 -5.65 29.17 -0.39
CA LEU A 62 -6.22 29.80 -1.58
C LEU A 62 -5.66 31.21 -1.81
#